data_AF-A0A381YLU0-F1
#
_entry.id   AF-A0A381YLU0-F1
#
_cell.length_a   1.000
_cell.length_b   1.000
_cell.length_c   1.000
_cell.angle_alpha   90.00
_cell.angle_beta   90.00
_cell.angle_gamma   90.00
#
_symmetry.space_group_name_H-M   'P 1'
#
loop_
_entity.id
_entity.type
_entity.pdbx_description
1 polymer ?
#
loop_
_entity_poly.entity_id
_entity_poly.type
_entity_poly.pdbx_seq_one_letter_code
_entity_poly.pdbx_strand_id
1 'polypeptide(L)'
;GTMGCSLFFMVMGNNAIYLETNGVMPIIDIWSNESPAVMAIRSISGMVLGKWILPFVGIFCLVFMATTFDSGAYTLAASATKKMRAGENPEIWNRIFWAFFIALLPLALLIGAADSPDLKGIDKLRPFQTIVLLISPPLLIVYIIMAVGLMKSIFEDTKKKKDDYKVQNS
;
A
#
# COMPACT_ATOMS: atom_id res chain seq x y z
N GLY A 1 1.66 -10.42 -3.26
CA GLY A 1 0.93 -11.62 -3.75
C GLY A 1 0.19 -12.27 -2.61
N THR A 2 -0.89 -13.00 -2.91
CA THR A 2 -1.77 -13.62 -1.90
C THR A 2 -1.04 -14.57 -0.96
N MET A 3 -0.21 -15.48 -1.50
CA MET A 3 0.54 -16.46 -0.70
C MET A 3 1.49 -15.82 0.33
N GLY A 4 2.26 -14.81 -0.08
CA GLY A 4 3.14 -14.09 0.84
C GLY A 4 2.38 -13.33 1.93
N CYS A 5 1.23 -12.74 1.58
CA CYS A 5 0.36 -12.07 2.53
C CYS A 5 -0.23 -13.06 3.55
N SER A 6 -0.71 -14.22 3.09
CA SER A 6 -1.22 -15.29 3.96
C SER A 6 -0.14 -15.81 4.92
N LEU A 7 1.08 -16.07 4.42
CA LEU A 7 2.19 -16.52 5.24
C LEU A 7 2.57 -15.49 6.31
N PHE A 8 2.61 -14.21 5.95
CA PHE A 8 2.88 -13.12 6.89
C PHE A 8 1.86 -13.09 8.03
N PHE A 9 0.56 -13.14 7.72
CA PHE A 9 -0.49 -13.17 8.75
C PHE A 9 -0.48 -14.46 9.58
N MET A 10 -0.19 -15.61 8.96
CA MET A 10 -0.05 -16.87 9.68
C MET A 10 1.08 -16.82 10.70
N VAL A 11 2.23 -16.24 10.39
CA VAL A 11 3.37 -16.18 11.32
C VAL A 11 3.17 -15.07 12.36
N MET A 12 2.97 -13.84 11.89
CA MET A 12 2.97 -12.64 12.74
C MET A 12 1.66 -12.50 13.53
N GLY A 13 0.54 -12.78 12.87
CA GLY A 13 -0.78 -12.75 13.52
C GLY A 13 -0.92 -13.84 14.57
N ASN A 14 -0.51 -15.07 14.26
CA ASN A 14 -0.53 -16.16 15.24
C ASN A 14 0.40 -15.89 16.44
N ASN A 15 1.58 -15.30 16.23
CA ASN A 15 2.47 -14.90 17.32
C ASN A 15 1.81 -13.86 18.25
N ALA A 16 1.19 -12.82 17.68
CA ALA A 16 0.48 -11.82 18.47
C ALA A 16 -0.67 -12.43 19.29
N ILE A 17 -1.46 -13.33 18.69
CA ILE A 17 -2.53 -14.05 19.38
C ILE A 17 -1.98 -14.94 20.49
N TYR A 18 -0.89 -15.66 20.23
CA TYR A 18 -0.25 -16.53 21.22
C TYR A 18 0.22 -15.72 22.44
N LEU A 19 0.86 -14.57 22.23
CA LEU A 19 1.34 -13.70 23.30
C LEU A 19 0.21 -13.17 24.20
N GLU A 20 -0.91 -12.78 23.60
CA GLU A 20 -2.11 -12.31 24.32
C GLU A 20 -2.78 -13.45 25.10
N THR A 21 -3.11 -14.55 24.42
CA THR A 21 -3.89 -15.66 24.99
C THR A 21 -3.18 -16.44 26.08
N ASN A 22 -1.84 -16.49 26.05
CA ASN A 22 -1.04 -17.10 27.10
C ASN A 22 -0.65 -16.13 28.22
N GLY A 23 -1.12 -14.87 28.17
CA GLY A 23 -0.81 -13.86 29.18
C GLY A 23 0.67 -13.46 29.23
N VAL A 24 1.44 -13.73 28.17
CA VAL A 24 2.87 -13.40 28.08
C VAL A 24 3.05 -11.90 27.86
N MET A 25 2.17 -11.27 27.09
CA MET A 25 2.18 -9.84 26.81
C MET A 25 0.76 -9.34 26.52
N PRO A 26 0.33 -8.19 27.11
CA PRO A 26 -0.98 -7.60 26.85
C PRO A 26 -0.98 -6.83 25.52
N ILE A 27 -1.03 -7.56 24.41
CA ILE A 27 -1.05 -7.06 23.03
C ILE A 27 -2.24 -6.12 22.79
N ILE A 28 -3.42 -6.46 23.32
CA ILE A 28 -4.65 -5.65 23.12
C ILE A 28 -4.55 -4.29 23.83
N ASP A 29 -3.97 -4.26 25.02
CA ASP A 29 -3.75 -3.02 25.76
C ASP A 29 -2.70 -2.14 25.08
N ILE A 30 -1.59 -2.74 24.62
CA ILE A 30 -0.53 -2.03 23.88
C ILE A 30 -1.10 -1.46 22.57
N TRP A 31 -1.90 -2.24 21.85
CA TRP A 31 -2.58 -1.79 20.64
C TRP A 31 -3.41 -0.55 20.91
N SER A 32 -4.30 -0.63 21.92
CA SER A 32 -5.31 0.39 22.20
C SER A 32 -4.73 1.68 22.80
N ASN A 33 -3.79 1.54 23.73
CA ASN A 33 -3.28 2.67 24.53
C ASN A 33 -1.96 3.25 24.00
N GLU A 34 -1.08 2.45 23.40
CA GLU A 34 0.21 2.93 22.90
C GLU A 34 0.12 3.25 21.41
N SER A 35 0.18 2.23 20.56
CA SER A 35 0.13 2.37 19.10
C SER A 35 0.18 0.98 18.44
N PRO A 36 -0.50 0.80 17.29
CA PRO A 36 -0.33 -0.37 16.43
C PRO A 36 1.12 -0.65 16.04
N ALA A 37 1.94 0.39 15.85
CA ALA A 37 3.35 0.23 15.50
C ALA A 37 4.16 -0.33 16.67
N VAL A 38 3.90 0.14 17.89
CA VAL A 38 4.57 -0.35 19.10
C VAL A 38 4.15 -1.79 19.40
N MET A 39 2.86 -2.11 19.21
CA MET A 39 2.35 -3.48 19.29
C MET A 39 3.14 -4.41 18.35
N ALA A 40 3.30 -4.03 17.08
CA ALA A 40 4.02 -4.85 16.11
C ALA A 40 5.49 -5.08 16.52
N ILE A 41 6.19 -4.03 16.94
CA ILE A 41 7.59 -4.12 17.40
C ILE A 41 7.70 -5.04 18.61
N ARG A 42 6.83 -4.86 19.62
CA ARG A 42 6.85 -5.68 20.84
C ARG A 42 6.50 -7.14 20.55
N SER A 43 5.51 -7.39 19.70
CA SER A 43 5.13 -8.73 19.26
C SER A 43 6.30 -9.44 18.57
N ILE A 44 6.99 -8.78 17.64
CA ILE A 44 8.19 -9.33 16.98
C ILE A 44 9.31 -9.57 17.98
N SER A 45 9.54 -8.63 18.89
CA SER A 45 10.60 -8.75 19.91
C SER A 45 10.35 -9.91 20.88
N GLY A 46 9.10 -10.32 21.08
CA GLY A 46 8.69 -11.44 21.91
C GLY A 46 9.00 -12.82 21.29
N MET A 47 9.38 -12.89 20.02
CA MET A 47 9.80 -14.13 19.38
C MET A 47 11.19 -14.57 19.87
N VAL A 48 11.48 -15.88 19.82
CA VAL A 48 12.78 -16.44 20.27
C VAL A 48 14.00 -15.80 19.59
N LEU A 49 13.87 -15.38 18.34
CA LEU A 49 14.90 -14.65 17.57
C LEU A 49 14.50 -13.18 17.31
N GLY A 50 13.56 -12.65 18.10
CA GLY A 50 12.95 -11.33 17.93
C GLY A 50 13.94 -10.18 17.83
N LYS A 51 14.96 -10.19 18.69
CA LYS A 51 16.01 -9.15 18.72
C LYS A 51 16.85 -9.11 17.45
N TRP A 52 17.06 -10.26 16.81
CA TRP A 52 17.82 -10.34 15.57
C TRP A 52 16.97 -10.04 14.36
N ILE A 53 15.71 -10.49 14.34
CA ILE A 53 14.82 -10.31 13.18
C ILE A 53 14.27 -8.88 13.08
N LEU A 54 14.08 -8.19 14.21
CA LEU A 54 13.53 -6.84 14.25
C LEU A 54 14.29 -5.81 13.37
N PRO A 55 15.63 -5.70 13.41
CA PRO A 55 16.35 -4.79 12.52
C PRO A 55 16.19 -5.18 11.04
N PHE A 56 16.16 -6.47 10.70
CA PHE A 56 15.91 -6.90 9.31
C PHE A 56 14.52 -6.50 8.82
N VAL A 57 13.49 -6.67 9.67
CA VAL A 57 12.13 -6.20 9.37
C VAL A 57 12.10 -4.69 9.18
N GLY A 58 12.80 -3.93 10.03
CA GLY A 58 12.92 -2.48 9.89
C GLY A 58 13.53 -2.05 8.55
N ILE A 59 14.66 -2.66 8.16
CA ILE A 59 15.31 -2.40 6.86
C ILE A 59 14.39 -2.79 5.71
N PHE A 60 13.74 -3.95 5.79
CA PHE A 60 12.78 -4.40 4.79
C PHE A 60 11.63 -3.41 4.62
N CYS A 61 11.04 -2.92 5.72
CA CYS A 61 9.99 -1.91 5.69
C CYS A 61 10.47 -0.60 5.05
N LEU A 62 11.69 -0.15 5.35
CA LEU A 62 12.27 1.05 4.75
C LEU A 62 12.46 0.91 3.24
N VAL A 63 13.03 -0.20 2.78
CA VAL A 63 13.23 -0.48 1.34
C VAL A 63 11.88 -0.60 0.62
N PHE A 64 10.91 -1.30 1.24
CA PHE A 64 9.56 -1.44 0.69
C PHE A 64 8.86 -0.09 0.56
N MET A 65 8.98 0.76 1.58
CA MET A 65 8.43 2.13 1.56
C MET A 65 9.09 2.97 0.45
N ALA A 66 10.42 2.97 0.36
CA ALA A 66 11.15 3.70 -0.68
C ALA A 66 10.72 3.27 -2.10
N THR A 67 10.60 1.97 -2.34
CA THR A 67 10.17 1.41 -3.63
C THR A 67 8.71 1.77 -3.96
N THR A 68 7.84 1.76 -2.95
CA THR A 68 6.41 2.13 -3.10
C THR A 68 6.26 3.60 -3.45
N PHE A 69 6.99 4.49 -2.77
CA PHE A 69 6.96 5.93 -3.04
C PHE A 69 7.57 6.26 -4.41
N ASP A 70 8.66 5.60 -4.80
CA ASP A 70 9.24 5.76 -6.14
C ASP A 70 8.25 5.36 -7.24
N SER A 71 7.61 4.19 -7.09
CA SER A 71 6.57 3.72 -8.03
C SER A 71 5.37 4.67 -8.10
N GLY A 72 4.95 5.22 -6.96
CA GLY A 72 3.86 6.20 -6.87
C GLY A 72 4.20 7.52 -7.57
N ALA A 73 5.38 8.07 -7.29
CA ALA A 73 5.87 9.31 -7.90
C ALA A 73 6.00 9.17 -9.42
N TYR A 74 6.52 8.03 -9.88
CA TYR A 74 6.59 7.70 -11.31
C TYR A 74 5.21 7.66 -11.96
N THR A 75 4.25 6.97 -11.35
CA THR A 75 2.88 6.83 -11.89
C THR A 75 2.18 8.18 -12.01
N LEU A 76 2.30 9.04 -10.98
CA LEU A 76 1.73 10.40 -11.02
C LEU A 76 2.43 11.26 -12.09
N ALA A 77 3.76 11.26 -12.15
CA ALA A 77 4.50 12.01 -13.15
C ALA A 77 4.14 11.57 -14.58
N ALA A 78 3.97 10.27 -14.83
CA ALA A 78 3.54 9.74 -16.11
C ALA A 78 2.11 10.19 -16.46
N SER A 79 1.17 10.15 -15.51
CA SER A 79 -0.21 10.60 -15.73
C SER A 79 -0.35 12.11 -15.96
N ALA A 80 0.50 12.93 -15.33
CA ALA A 80 0.48 14.39 -15.43
C ALA A 80 1.19 14.92 -16.69
N THR A 81 1.96 14.08 -17.39
CA THR A 81 2.70 14.49 -18.59
C THR A 81 1.87 14.24 -19.84
N LYS A 82 1.39 15.31 -20.49
CA LYS A 82 0.43 15.28 -21.62
C LYS A 82 0.99 14.67 -22.93
N LYS A 83 2.30 14.54 -23.06
CA LYS A 83 3.00 14.00 -24.23
C LYS A 83 4.27 13.27 -23.79
N MET A 84 4.27 11.95 -23.87
CA MET A 84 5.50 11.15 -23.88
C MET A 84 5.60 10.45 -25.23
N ARG A 85 6.74 10.58 -25.91
CA ARG A 85 7.09 9.65 -26.98
C ARG A 85 7.32 8.27 -26.35
N ALA A 86 6.97 7.21 -27.08
CA ALA A 86 7.21 5.85 -26.64
C ALA A 86 8.71 5.66 -26.30
N GLY A 87 9.01 5.35 -25.04
CA GLY A 87 10.37 5.11 -24.55
C GLY A 87 11.03 6.25 -23.77
N GLU A 88 10.41 7.42 -23.62
CA GLU A 88 10.97 8.52 -22.81
C GLU A 88 10.52 8.47 -21.35
N ASN A 89 11.51 8.54 -20.45
CA ASN A 89 11.30 8.67 -19.02
C ASN A 89 10.69 10.05 -18.68
N PRO A 90 9.68 10.15 -17.79
CA PRO A 90 9.23 11.44 -17.25
C PRO A 90 10.41 12.27 -16.76
N GLU A 91 10.42 13.56 -17.10
CA GLU A 91 11.44 14.48 -16.65
C GLU A 91 11.63 14.38 -15.13
N ILE A 92 12.90 14.32 -14.72
CA ILE A 92 13.31 14.08 -13.33
C ILE A 92 12.70 15.12 -12.38
N TRP A 93 12.53 16.36 -12.84
CA TRP A 93 11.90 17.44 -12.09
C TRP A 93 10.43 17.19 -11.75
N ASN A 94 9.66 16.58 -12.67
CA ASN A 94 8.27 16.24 -12.41
C ASN A 94 8.18 15.11 -11.37
N ARG A 95 9.08 14.13 -11.43
CA ARG A 95 9.14 13.05 -10.43
C ARG A 95 9.49 13.56 -9.04
N ILE A 96 10.47 14.46 -8.93
CA ILE A 96 10.86 15.07 -7.64
C ILE A 96 9.71 15.90 -7.06
N PHE A 97 8.98 16.65 -7.90
CA PHE A 97 7.80 17.39 -7.48
C PHE A 97 6.74 16.47 -6.87
N TRP A 98 6.35 15.38 -7.57
CA TRP A 98 5.35 14.44 -7.05
C TRP A 98 5.86 13.63 -5.85
N ALA A 99 7.14 13.26 -5.82
CA ALA A 99 7.75 12.59 -4.67
C ALA A 99 7.68 13.46 -3.41
N PHE A 100 7.90 14.78 -3.53
CA PHE A 100 7.75 15.73 -2.44
C PHE A 100 6.31 15.76 -1.91
N PHE A 101 5.29 15.83 -2.78
CA PHE A 101 3.89 15.81 -2.35
C PHE A 101 3.48 14.47 -1.69
N ILE A 102 3.96 13.34 -2.21
CA ILE A 102 3.71 12.02 -1.62
C ILE A 102 4.34 11.90 -0.23
N ALA A 103 5.50 12.50 0.01
CA ALA A 103 6.14 12.50 1.32
C ALA A 103 5.49 13.53 2.28
N LEU A 104 5.08 14.68 1.76
CA LEU A 104 4.51 15.78 2.54
C LEU A 104 3.13 15.41 3.12
N LEU A 105 2.26 14.75 2.35
CA LEU A 105 0.92 14.37 2.80
C LEU A 105 0.91 13.51 4.08
N PRO A 106 1.60 12.35 4.15
CA PRO A 106 1.64 11.54 5.35
C PRO A 106 2.37 12.23 6.49
N LEU A 107 3.38 13.07 6.21
CA LEU A 107 4.08 13.84 7.23
C LEU A 107 3.18 14.90 7.87
N ALA A 108 2.45 15.67 7.06
CA ALA A 108 1.51 16.69 7.54
C ALA A 108 0.39 16.06 8.37
N LEU A 109 -0.11 14.89 7.94
CA LEU A 109 -1.09 14.12 8.71
C LEU A 109 -0.52 13.58 10.02
N LEU A 110 0.74 13.11 10.02
CA LEU A 110 1.40 12.64 11.24
C LEU A 110 1.59 13.78 12.25
N ILE A 111 2.02 14.96 11.79
CA ILE A 111 2.18 16.14 12.64
C ILE A 111 0.82 16.61 13.17
N GLY A 112 -0.20 16.72 12.30
CA GLY A 112 -1.55 17.09 12.73
C GLY A 112 -2.18 16.10 13.71
N ALA A 113 -1.95 14.80 13.50
CA ALA A 113 -2.40 13.75 14.42
C ALA A 113 -1.58 13.69 15.72
N ALA A 114 -0.32 14.15 15.71
CA ALA A 114 0.52 14.23 16.90
C ALA A 114 0.15 15.41 17.80
N ASP A 115 -0.21 16.55 17.21
CA ASP A 115 -0.55 17.80 17.92
C ASP A 115 -2.01 17.83 18.41
N SER A 116 -2.86 16.92 17.92
CA SER A 116 -4.27 16.85 18.32
C SER A 116 -4.43 16.23 19.73
N PRO A 117 -4.93 16.98 20.74
CA PRO A 117 -5.09 16.48 22.11
C PRO A 117 -6.21 15.44 22.25
N ASP A 118 -7.15 15.41 21.31
CA ASP A 118 -8.32 14.51 21.31
C ASP A 118 -8.01 13.11 20.74
N LEU A 119 -6.86 12.91 20.11
CA LEU A 119 -6.48 11.64 19.48
C LEU A 119 -5.47 10.87 20.36
N LYS A 120 -5.93 9.80 21.02
CA LYS A 120 -5.08 8.93 21.86
C LYS A 120 -4.94 7.54 21.24
N GLY A 121 -3.75 6.94 21.37
CA GLY A 121 -3.47 5.57 20.92
C GLY A 121 -3.82 5.34 19.43
N ILE A 122 -4.66 4.33 19.18
CA ILE A 122 -5.12 3.94 17.82
C ILE A 122 -5.82 5.05 17.06
N ASP A 123 -6.42 6.00 17.78
CA ASP A 123 -7.24 7.04 17.17
C ASP A 123 -6.42 7.98 16.29
N LYS A 124 -5.10 8.07 16.52
CA LYS A 124 -4.14 8.81 15.69
C LYS A 124 -4.09 8.32 14.23
N LEU A 125 -4.55 7.11 13.94
CA LEU A 125 -4.64 6.59 12.58
C LEU A 125 -5.96 6.92 11.88
N ARG A 126 -7.00 7.37 12.61
CA ARG A 126 -8.31 7.67 12.03
C ARG A 126 -8.24 8.68 10.88
N PRO A 127 -7.46 9.79 10.95
CA PRO A 127 -7.36 10.73 9.84
C PRO A 127 -6.90 10.08 8.53
N PHE A 128 -5.92 9.17 8.60
CA PHE A 128 -5.45 8.42 7.42
C PHE A 128 -6.55 7.51 6.86
N GLN A 129 -7.25 6.78 7.74
CA GLN A 129 -8.33 5.88 7.33
C GLN A 129 -9.49 6.65 6.70
N THR A 130 -9.86 7.80 7.26
CA THR A 130 -10.92 8.66 6.72
C THR A 130 -10.57 9.14 5.32
N ILE A 131 -9.35 9.60 5.07
CA ILE A 131 -8.94 10.07 3.73
C ILE A 131 -9.02 8.93 2.71
N VAL A 132 -8.50 7.75 3.05
CA VAL A 132 -8.59 6.57 2.18
C VAL A 132 -10.04 6.17 1.93
N LEU A 133 -10.88 6.20 2.97
CA LEU A 133 -12.31 5.89 2.87
C LEU A 133 -13.05 6.88 1.95
N LEU A 134 -12.72 8.17 2.01
CA LEU A 134 -13.32 9.19 1.15
C LEU A 134 -12.90 9.05 -0.32
N ILE A 135 -11.64 8.63 -0.56
CA ILE A 135 -11.10 8.46 -1.92
C ILE A 135 -11.59 7.15 -2.57
N SER A 136 -11.91 6.12 -1.79
CA SER A 136 -12.21 4.78 -2.31
C SER A 136 -13.46 4.69 -3.21
N PRO A 137 -14.62 5.27 -2.85
CA PRO A 137 -15.85 5.16 -3.68
C PRO A 137 -15.71 5.68 -5.12
N PRO A 138 -15.19 6.89 -5.39
CA PRO A 138 -15.04 7.35 -6.78
C PRO A 138 -14.06 6.49 -7.58
N LEU A 139 -12.97 6.01 -6.95
CA LEU A 139 -12.03 5.11 -7.62
C LEU A 139 -12.66 3.76 -7.97
N LEU A 140 -13.58 3.25 -7.14
CA LEU A 140 -14.30 2.00 -7.43
C LEU A 140 -15.10 2.10 -8.73
N ILE A 141 -15.78 3.23 -8.96
CA ILE A 141 -16.52 3.48 -10.21
C ILE A 141 -15.57 3.45 -11.42
N VAL A 142 -14.42 4.12 -11.30
CA VAL A 142 -13.39 4.13 -12.36
C VAL A 142 -12.88 2.71 -12.64
N TYR A 143 -12.61 1.91 -11.61
CA TYR A 143 -12.17 0.53 -11.77
C TYR A 143 -13.20 -0.34 -12.48
N ILE A 144 -14.49 -0.18 -12.21
CA ILE A 144 -15.56 -0.90 -12.93
C ILE A 144 -15.53 -0.54 -14.43
N ILE A 145 -15.45 0.75 -14.75
CA ILE A 145 -15.39 1.22 -16.15
C ILE A 145 -14.16 0.65 -16.87
N MET A 146 -13.00 0.67 -16.19
CA MET A 146 -11.77 0.09 -16.73
C MET A 146 -11.88 -1.43 -16.95
N ALA A 147 -12.48 -2.16 -16.01
CA ALA A 147 -12.68 -3.60 -16.13
C ALA A 147 -13.57 -3.95 -17.33
N VAL A 148 -14.69 -3.22 -17.51
CA VAL A 148 -15.59 -3.38 -18.67
C VAL A 148 -14.86 -3.02 -19.97
N GLY A 149 -14.09 -1.93 -19.99
CA GLY A 149 -13.30 -1.51 -21.15
C GLY A 149 -12.25 -2.56 -21.55
N LEU A 150 -11.54 -3.13 -20.58
CA LEU A 150 -10.56 -4.19 -20.80
C LEU A 150 -11.23 -5.45 -21.39
N MET A 151 -12.34 -5.90 -20.81
CA MET A 151 -13.08 -7.06 -21.32
C MET A 151 -13.54 -6.82 -22.75
N LYS A 152 -14.11 -5.65 -23.04
CA LYS A 152 -14.54 -5.27 -24.39
C LYS A 152 -13.36 -5.27 -25.37
N SER A 153 -12.21 -4.71 -25.00
CA SER A 153 -10.99 -4.70 -25.83
C SER A 153 -10.49 -6.11 -26.13
N ILE A 154 -10.46 -7.00 -25.14
CA ILE A 154 -10.04 -8.40 -25.32
C ILE A 154 -11.00 -9.14 -26.27
N PHE A 155 -12.32 -8.91 -26.14
CA PHE A 155 -13.31 -9.50 -27.04
C PHE A 155 -13.20 -8.96 -28.46
N GLU A 156 -12.95 -7.66 -28.64
CA GLU A 156 -12.74 -7.04 -29.95
C GLU A 156 -11.47 -7.58 -30.64
N ASP A 157 -10.36 -7.72 -29.91
CA ASP A 157 -9.13 -8.33 -30.44
C ASP A 157 -9.34 -9.79 -30.82
N THR A 158 -10.06 -10.56 -30.00
CA THR A 158 -10.37 -11.97 -30.29
C THR A 158 -11.24 -12.09 -31.54
N LYS A 159 -12.18 -11.17 -31.74
CA LYS A 159 -13.06 -11.14 -32.92
C LYS A 159 -12.28 -10.77 -34.18
N LYS A 160 -11.46 -9.72 -34.13
CA LYS A 160 -10.62 -9.28 -35.25
C LYS A 160 -9.66 -10.36 -35.73
N LYS A 161 -9.02 -11.08 -34.80
CA LYS A 161 -8.13 -12.21 -35.12
C LYS A 161 -8.84 -13.38 -35.80
N LYS A 162 -10.12 -13.61 -35.49
CA LYS A 162 -10.95 -14.66 -36.09
C LYS A 162 -11.40 -14.31 -37.51
N ASP A 163 -11.64 -13.03 -37.78
CA ASP A 163 -12.05 -12.54 -39.10
C ASP A 163 -10.85 -12.53 -40.07
N ASP A 164 -9.66 -12.09 -39.63
CA ASP A 164 -8.42 -12.16 -40.42
C ASP A 164 -8.05 -13.61 -40.81
N TYR A 165 -8.23 -14.57 -39.89
CA TYR A 165 -7.99 -15.99 -40.18
C TYR A 165 -8.93 -16.57 -41.25
N LYS A 166 -10.18 -16.09 -41.31
CA LYS A 166 -11.15 -16.56 -42.32
C LYS A 166 -10.87 -16.00 -43.71
N VAL A 167 -10.40 -14.75 -43.79
CA VAL A 167 -10.06 -14.12 -45.08
C VAL A 167 -8.80 -14.76 -45.68
N GLN A 168 -7.85 -15.19 -44.86
CA GLN A 168 -6.60 -15.79 -45.33
C GLN A 168 -6.73 -17.27 -45.76
N ASN A 169 -7.84 -17.94 -45.40
CA ASN A 169 -8.11 -19.35 -45.70
C ASN A 169 -9.36 -19.55 -46.59
N SER A 170 -9.81 -18.48 -47.26
CA SER A 170 -10.87 -18.48 -48.28
C SER A 170 -10.27 -18.15 -49.64
#